data_AF-A0A6P1DIZ5-F1
#
_entry.id   AF-A0A6P1DIZ5-F1
#
_cell.length_a   1.000
_cell.length_b   1.000
_cell.length_c   1.000
_cell.angle_alpha   90.00
_cell.angle_beta   90.00
_cell.angle_gamma   90.00
#
_symmetry.space_group_name_H-M   'P 1'
#
loop_
_entity.id
_entity.type
_entity.pdbx_description
1 polymer ?
#
loop_
_entity_poly.entity_id
_entity_poly.type
_entity_poly.pdbx_seq_one_letter_code
_entity_poly.pdbx_strand_id
1 'polypeptide(L)' 'GIASAPTWRLMGVVFGTIFFMMFNPTKWTHHFGAYAGIAGSLAALAAVAVGVNGIRSARNRALFAAAVLFLLAITFTG' A
#
# COMPACT_ATOMS: atom_id res chain seq x y z
N GLY A 1 10.55 7.30 13.63
CA GLY A 1 10.07 8.61 13.18
C GLY A 1 8.69 8.55 12.54
N ILE A 2 7.78 7.68 13.01
CA ILE A 2 6.39 7.61 12.53
C ILE A 2 5.51 7.48 13.79
N ALA A 3 4.43 8.27 13.87
CA ALA A 3 3.48 8.17 14.96
C ALA A 3 2.62 6.91 14.84
N SER A 4 2.64 6.04 15.85
CA SER A 4 2.00 4.72 15.80
C SER A 4 0.47 4.77 15.65
N ALA A 5 -0.20 5.64 16.41
CA ALA A 5 -1.67 5.71 16.42
C ALA A 5 -2.27 6.16 15.07
N PRO A 6 -1.79 7.24 14.41
CA PRO A 6 -2.25 7.58 13.07
C PRO A 6 -1.98 6.48 12.03
N THR A 7 -0.81 5.84 12.10
CA THR A 7 -0.47 4.72 11.21
C THR A 7 -1.45 3.56 11.36
N TRP A 8 -1.73 3.12 12.59
CA TRP A 8 -2.66 2.02 12.81
C TRP A 8 -4.10 2.36 12.39
N ARG A 9 -4.54 3.61 12.56
CA ARG A 9 -5.84 4.06 12.04
C ARG A 9 -5.90 4.01 10.53
N LEU A 10 -4.86 4.49 9.84
CA LEU A 10 -4.78 4.43 8.38
C LEU A 10 -4.81 2.98 7.88
N MET A 11 -4.02 2.09 8.50
CA MET A 11 -4.02 0.66 8.16
C MET A 11 -5.40 0.04 8.41
N GLY A 12 -6.04 0.39 9.54
CA GLY A 12 -7.39 -0.05 9.86
C GLY A 12 -8.44 0.39 8.85
N VAL A 13 -8.37 1.64 8.37
CA VAL A 13 -9.25 2.12 7.28
C VAL A 13 -9.02 1.31 6.02
N VAL A 14 -7.78 1.16 5.57
CA VAL A 14 -7.45 0.45 4.32
C VAL A 14 -7.93 -1.00 4.36
N PHE A 15 -7.57 -1.77 5.40
CA PHE A 15 -7.96 -3.17 5.48
C PHE A 15 -9.45 -3.35 5.80
N GLY A 16 -10.02 -2.49 6.64
CA GLY A 16 -11.43 -2.50 6.96
C GLY A 16 -12.29 -2.28 5.72
N THR A 17 -11.96 -1.28 4.89
CA THR A 17 -12.70 -1.02 3.65
C THR A 17 -12.53 -2.15 2.64
N ILE A 18 -11.33 -2.74 2.49
CA ILE A 18 -11.13 -3.90 1.61
C ILE A 18 -12.01 -5.07 2.09
N PHE A 19 -12.01 -5.35 3.39
CA PHE A 19 -12.82 -6.41 3.98
C PHE A 19 -14.32 -6.20 3.73
N PHE A 20 -14.86 -5.01 4.00
CA PHE A 20 -16.27 -4.74 3.74
C PHE A 20 -16.61 -4.81 2.24
N MET A 21 -15.71 -4.35 1.39
CA MET A 21 -15.89 -4.39 -0.07
C MET A 21 -15.90 -5.81 -0.64
N MET A 22 -15.35 -6.82 0.07
CA MET A 22 -15.47 -8.23 -0.31
C MET A 22 -16.91 -8.73 -0.36
N PHE A 23 -17.81 -8.13 0.42
CA PHE A 23 -19.20 -8.53 0.52
C PHE A 23 -20.12 -7.75 -0.43
N ASN A 24 -19.60 -6.78 -1.18
CA ASN A 24 -20.41 -6.02 -2.13
C ASN A 24 -20.77 -6.90 -3.35
N PRO A 25 -22.05 -6.99 -3.76
CA PRO A 25 -22.48 -7.80 -4.90
C PRO A 25 -22.12 -7.20 -6.27
N THR A 26 -21.15 -6.27 -6.31
CA THR A 26 -20.75 -5.52 -7.50
C THR A 26 -19.24 -5.64 -7.73
N LYS A 27 -18.82 -5.60 -9.01
CA LYS A 27 -17.42 -5.69 -9.41
C LYS A 27 -16.56 -4.63 -8.72
N TRP A 28 -15.36 -4.97 -8.30
CA TRP A 28 -14.55 -4.08 -7.46
C TRP A 28 -13.93 -2.89 -8.20
N THR A 29 -13.79 -3.00 -9.51
CA THR A 29 -13.00 -2.07 -10.33
C THR A 29 -13.43 -0.62 -10.22
N HIS A 30 -14.73 -0.35 -10.14
CA HIS A 30 -15.25 1.02 -10.01
C HIS A 30 -15.15 1.57 -8.57
N HIS A 31 -15.00 0.70 -7.57
CA HIS A 31 -14.89 1.09 -6.17
C HIS A 31 -13.46 1.48 -5.77
N PHE A 32 -12.43 1.02 -6.50
CA PHE A 32 -11.04 1.34 -6.16
C PHE A 32 -10.73 2.85 -6.15
N GLY A 33 -11.52 3.66 -6.89
CA GLY A 33 -11.41 5.13 -6.84
C GLY A 33 -11.57 5.71 -5.43
N ALA A 34 -12.29 5.04 -4.53
CA ALA A 34 -12.47 5.49 -3.15
C ALA A 34 -11.15 5.57 -2.35
N TYR A 35 -10.11 4.84 -2.74
CA TYR A 35 -8.82 4.85 -2.05
C TYR A 35 -7.91 6.02 -2.45
N ALA A 36 -8.22 6.76 -3.51
CA ALA A 36 -7.33 7.79 -4.06
C ALA A 36 -6.92 8.86 -3.02
N GLY A 37 -7.84 9.24 -2.13
CA GLY A 37 -7.59 10.24 -1.07
C GLY A 37 -6.58 9.78 0.00
N ILE A 38 -6.46 8.48 0.25
CA ILE A 38 -5.58 7.92 1.30
C ILE A 38 -4.36 7.20 0.75
N ALA A 39 -4.36 6.81 -0.52
CA ALA A 39 -3.27 6.07 -1.18
C ALA A 39 -1.93 6.80 -1.07
N GLY A 40 -1.91 8.13 -1.24
CA GLY A 40 -0.69 8.93 -1.10
C GLY A 40 -0.09 8.87 0.30
N SER A 41 -0.92 8.92 1.35
CA SER A 41 -0.45 8.80 2.73
C SER A 41 0.10 7.40 3.03
N LEU A 42 -0.53 6.35 2.50
CA LEU A 42 -0.05 4.98 2.63
C LEU A 42 1.28 4.78 1.90
N ALA A 43 1.42 5.34 0.70
CA ALA A 43 2.67 5.32 -0.07
C ALA A 43 3.80 6.06 0.65
N ALA A 44 3.53 7.21 1.25
CA ALA A 44 4.51 7.95 2.05
C ALA A 44 4.98 7.14 3.27
N LEU A 45 4.07 6.48 3.98
CA LEU A 45 4.43 5.58 5.08
C LEU A 45 5.30 4.41 4.59
N ALA A 46 4.94 3.78 3.47
CA ALA A 46 5.72 2.70 2.88
C ALA A 46 7.13 3.15 2.48
N ALA A 47 7.27 4.35 1.90
CA ALA A 47 8.56 4.92 1.52
C ALA A 47 9.48 5.13 2.73
N VAL A 48 8.95 5.68 3.84
CA VAL A 48 9.72 5.84 5.09
C VAL A 48 10.07 4.49 5.71
N ALA A 49 9.14 3.54 5.69
CA ALA A 49 9.35 2.21 6.26
C ALA A 49 10.41 1.39 5.51
N VAL A 50 10.50 1.53 4.18
CA VAL A 50 11.46 0.81 3.34
C VAL A 50 12.81 1.51 3.22
N GLY A 51 12.86 2.81 3.50
CA GLY A 51 14.10 3.60 3.49
C GLY A 51 15.19 3.03 4.39
N VAL A 52 16.42 3.55 4.25
CA VAL A 52 17.62 3.04 4.96
C VAL A 52 17.48 2.99 6.48
N ASN A 53 16.67 3.89 7.04
CA ASN A 53 16.39 3.95 8.47
C ASN A 53 15.34 2.92 8.95
N GLY A 54 14.50 2.41 8.04
CA GLY A 54 13.50 1.39 8.33
C GLY A 54 14.02 -0.02 8.04
N ILE A 55 14.49 -0.27 6.82
CA ILE A 55 15.12 -1.55 6.44
C ILE A 55 16.63 -1.35 6.32
N ARG A 56 17.41 -1.91 7.25
CA ARG A 56 18.88 -1.82 7.24
C ARG A 56 19.53 -2.67 6.13
N SER A 57 19.01 -3.86 5.86
CA SER A 57 19.54 -4.78 4.85
C SER A 57 19.32 -4.25 3.43
N ALA A 58 20.41 -4.03 2.69
CA ALA A 58 20.35 -3.61 1.29
C ALA A 58 19.65 -4.65 0.40
N ARG A 59 19.85 -5.94 0.68
CA ARG A 59 19.17 -7.04 -0.01
C ARG A 59 17.64 -6.91 0.11
N ASN A 60 17.12 -6.65 1.31
CA ASN A 60 15.68 -6.55 1.52
C ASN A 60 15.07 -5.33 0.81
N ARG A 61 15.80 -4.21 0.74
CA ARG A 61 15.38 -3.03 -0.06
C ARG A 61 15.37 -3.34 -1.55
N ALA A 62 16.39 -4.05 -2.05
CA ALA A 62 16.45 -4.48 -3.45
C ALA A 62 15.29 -5.44 -3.79
N LEU A 63 14.96 -6.39 -2.90
CA LEU A 63 13.79 -7.27 -3.07
C LEU A 63 12.47 -6.49 -3.09
N PHE A 64 12.32 -5.47 -2.25
CA PHE A 64 11.15 -4.60 -2.29
C PHE A 64 11.04 -3.86 -3.63
N ALA A 65 12.15 -3.27 -4.11
CA ALA A 65 12.18 -2.60 -5.41
C ALA A 65 11.83 -3.57 -6.56
N ALA A 66 12.36 -4.80 -6.51
CA ALA A 66 12.02 -5.84 -7.48
C ALA A 66 10.53 -6.18 -7.46
N ALA A 67 9.91 -6.29 -6.28
CA ALA A 67 8.47 -6.52 -6.15
C ALA A 67 7.64 -5.36 -6.74
N VAL A 68 8.05 -4.10 -6.51
CA VAL A 68 7.41 -2.92 -7.11
C VAL A 68 7.53 -2.93 -8.62
N LEU A 69 8.72 -3.19 -9.16
CA LEU A 69 8.95 -3.28 -10.61
C LEU A 69 8.16 -4.43 -11.26
N PHE A 70 8.00 -5.54 -10.54
CA PHE A 70 7.16 -6.64 -11.00
C PHE A 70 5.68 -6.26 -11.07
N LEU A 71 5.14 -5.59 -10.04
CA LEU A 71 3.77 -5.06 -10.07
C LEU A 71 3.58 -4.01 -11.16
N LEU A 72 4.58 -3.15 -11.38
CA LEU A 72 4.59 -2.21 -12.49
C LEU A 72 4.52 -2.96 -13.82
N ALA A 73 5.33 -3.99 -14.03
CA ALA A 73 5.30 -4.79 -15.25
C ALA A 73 3.89 -5.38 -15.49
N ILE A 74 3.27 -5.99 -14.46
CA ILE A 74 1.88 -6.50 -14.53
C ILE A 74 0.89 -5.39 -14.90
N THR A 75 1.07 -4.18 -14.39
CA THR A 75 0.17 -3.05 -14.68
C THR A 75 0.22 -2.66 -16.16
N PHE A 76 1.34 -2.91 -16.83
CA PHE A 76 1.58 -2.62 -18.25
C PHE A 76 1.34 -3.81 -19.18
N THR A 77 0.79 -4.94 -18.70
CA THR A 77 0.41 -6.08 -19.55
C THR A 77 -1.05 -6.06 -20.02
N GLY A 78 -1.80 -5.00 -19.71
CA GLY A 78 -3.21 -4.83 -20.04
C GLY A 78 -3.47 -4.44 -21.49
#